data_AF-A0A5J4VGQ2-F1
#
_entry.id   AF-A0A5J4VGQ2-F1
#
_cell.length_a   1.000
_cell.length_b   1.000
_cell.length_c   1.000
_cell.angle_alpha   90.00
_cell.angle_beta   90.00
_cell.angle_gamma   90.00
#
_symmetry.space_group_name_H-M   'P 1'
#
loop_
_entity.id
_entity.type
_entity.pdbx_description
1 polymer ?
#
loop_
_entity_poly.entity_id
_entity_poly.type
_entity_poly.pdbx_seq_one_letter_code
_entity_poly.pdbx_strand_id
1 'polypeptide(L)'
;MIGLYIVYKEGIELYGATNVTSKKVKQIHTNANVVLLVEDEEQWDQIVVDTVAPVSECPVLKKKIWQDHFKYQGFTGPEDEKLVVLLFTPRRIILHTMNAAPQMLVAETVQFNKDMQILNNHHKQKDMLLLTTVDEDGVAHSHIMMGVFYNPILGFWMSCTAGSIKTVQLERNPHSIITSYENSTGDSFIIEYDISASSDKLILNST
;
A
#
# COMPACT_ATOMS: atom_id res chain seq x y z
N MET A 1 -25.58 4.69 -13.83
CA MET A 1 -24.34 4.52 -13.05
C MET A 1 -24.37 3.12 -12.47
N ILE A 2 -23.44 2.22 -12.80
CA ILE A 2 -23.45 0.86 -12.22
C ILE A 2 -22.67 0.94 -10.91
N GLY A 3 -23.39 0.96 -9.79
CA GLY A 3 -22.80 1.01 -8.45
C GLY A 3 -21.83 -0.14 -8.21
N LEU A 4 -20.73 0.14 -7.52
CA LEU A 4 -19.85 -0.87 -6.95
C LEU A 4 -20.24 -1.02 -5.48
N TYR A 5 -20.44 -2.25 -5.02
CA TYR A 5 -20.62 -2.50 -3.60
C TYR A 5 -19.27 -2.40 -2.90
N ILE A 6 -19.16 -1.49 -1.94
CA ILE A 6 -17.92 -1.18 -1.22
C ILE A 6 -18.12 -1.54 0.25
N VAL A 7 -17.15 -2.23 0.83
CA VAL A 7 -17.22 -2.79 2.18
C VAL A 7 -15.95 -2.43 2.94
N TYR A 8 -16.09 -2.07 4.22
CA TYR A 8 -14.97 -2.01 5.15
C TYR A 8 -14.82 -3.34 5.87
N LYS A 9 -13.60 -3.86 5.94
CA LYS A 9 -13.26 -5.01 6.78
C LYS A 9 -11.96 -4.76 7.52
N GLU A 10 -11.97 -4.98 8.83
CA GLU A 10 -10.78 -4.86 9.66
C GLU A 10 -9.64 -5.75 9.14
N GLY A 11 -8.43 -5.18 9.06
CA GLY A 11 -7.24 -5.83 8.48
C GLY A 11 -7.19 -5.91 6.95
N ILE A 12 -8.19 -5.34 6.24
CA ILE A 12 -8.21 -5.22 4.77
C ILE A 12 -8.44 -3.77 4.32
N GLU A 13 -9.11 -2.96 5.15
CA GLU A 13 -9.58 -1.60 4.85
C GLU A 13 -10.84 -1.58 3.96
N LEU A 14 -11.07 -0.47 3.25
CA LEU A 14 -12.21 -0.25 2.38
C LEU A 14 -11.94 -0.89 1.01
N TYR A 15 -12.81 -1.77 0.54
CA TYR A 15 -12.59 -2.48 -0.72
C TYR A 15 -13.88 -2.73 -1.51
N GLY A 16 -13.74 -3.00 -2.81
CA GLY A 16 -14.82 -3.47 -3.66
C GLY A 16 -14.34 -4.54 -4.63
N ALA A 17 -15.21 -5.50 -4.94
CA ALA A 17 -14.93 -6.58 -5.88
C ALA A 17 -15.52 -6.28 -7.26
N THR A 18 -14.77 -6.54 -8.33
CA THR A 18 -15.30 -6.36 -9.68
C THR A 18 -14.60 -7.26 -10.71
N ASN A 19 -15.09 -7.22 -11.95
CA ASN A 19 -14.51 -8.00 -13.03
C ASN A 19 -13.26 -7.29 -13.59
N VAL A 20 -12.16 -8.03 -13.81
CA VAL A 20 -10.90 -7.52 -14.38
C VAL A 20 -11.10 -6.79 -15.71
N THR A 21 -12.07 -7.23 -16.52
CA THR A 21 -12.35 -6.63 -17.84
C THR A 21 -13.23 -5.38 -17.78
N SER A 22 -13.70 -5.00 -16.60
CA SER A 22 -14.62 -3.88 -16.43
C SER A 22 -13.99 -2.54 -16.83
N LYS A 23 -14.81 -1.62 -17.33
CA LYS A 23 -14.36 -0.27 -17.72
C LYS A 23 -13.69 0.47 -16.57
N LYS A 24 -14.19 0.29 -15.33
CA LYS A 24 -13.63 0.91 -14.12
C LYS A 24 -12.20 0.44 -13.84
N VAL A 25 -11.91 -0.86 -14.03
CA VAL A 25 -10.55 -1.38 -13.86
C VAL A 25 -9.59 -0.73 -14.85
N LYS A 26 -9.98 -0.62 -16.12
CA LYS A 26 -9.19 0.07 -17.16
C LYS A 26 -8.95 1.56 -16.81
N GLN A 27 -9.98 2.25 -16.35
CA GLN A 27 -9.88 3.67 -15.95
C GLN A 27 -8.95 3.84 -14.74
N ILE A 28 -9.06 2.95 -13.76
CA ILE A 28 -8.22 2.97 -12.55
C ILE A 28 -6.75 2.65 -12.87
N HIS A 29 -6.48 1.75 -13.82
CA HIS A 29 -5.12 1.49 -14.29
C HIS A 29 -4.50 2.75 -14.93
N THR A 30 -5.30 3.52 -15.68
CA THR A 30 -4.84 4.79 -16.25
C THR A 30 -4.68 5.87 -15.17
N ASN A 31 -5.58 5.92 -14.19
CA ASN A 31 -5.54 6.86 -13.09
C ASN A 31 -6.26 6.31 -11.85
N ALA A 32 -5.49 5.95 -10.83
CA ALA A 32 -6.01 5.38 -9.60
C ALA A 32 -6.66 6.41 -8.67
N ASN A 33 -6.64 7.71 -8.99
CA ASN A 33 -7.36 8.72 -8.22
C ASN A 33 -8.87 8.59 -8.47
N VAL A 34 -9.63 8.21 -7.43
CA VAL A 34 -11.06 7.93 -7.52
C VAL A 34 -11.81 8.69 -6.44
N VAL A 35 -12.98 9.23 -6.79
CA VAL A 35 -13.92 9.81 -5.83
C VAL A 35 -15.08 8.84 -5.63
N LEU A 36 -15.37 8.52 -4.38
CA LEU A 36 -16.58 7.82 -3.99
C LEU A 36 -17.63 8.84 -3.55
N LEU A 37 -18.86 8.63 -4.00
CA LEU A 37 -20.00 9.44 -3.64
C LEU A 37 -21.01 8.57 -2.91
N VAL A 38 -21.36 8.94 -1.69
CA VAL A 38 -22.42 8.30 -0.91
C VAL A 38 -23.48 9.36 -0.66
N GLU A 39 -24.72 9.06 -1.01
CA GLU A 39 -25.85 9.97 -0.88
C GLU A 39 -26.89 9.32 0.04
N ASP A 40 -27.36 10.07 1.03
CA ASP A 40 -28.56 9.75 1.80
C ASP A 40 -29.70 10.58 1.22
N GLU A 41 -30.54 9.94 0.39
CA GLU A 41 -31.65 10.61 -0.29
C GLU A 41 -32.75 11.08 0.68
N GLU A 42 -32.86 10.47 1.87
CA GLU A 42 -33.86 10.88 2.86
C GLU A 42 -33.42 12.17 3.57
N GLN A 43 -32.14 12.24 3.95
CA GLN A 43 -31.57 13.40 4.65
C GLN A 43 -31.03 14.47 3.70
N TRP A 44 -30.92 14.18 2.41
CA TRP A 44 -30.26 15.00 1.40
C TRP A 44 -28.79 15.31 1.76
N ASP A 45 -28.16 14.38 2.46
CA ASP A 45 -26.77 14.45 2.86
C ASP A 45 -25.90 13.73 1.82
N GLN A 46 -24.69 14.25 1.59
CA GLN A 46 -23.74 13.72 0.63
C GLN A 46 -22.35 13.63 1.27
N ILE A 47 -21.73 12.46 1.12
CA ILE A 47 -20.36 12.19 1.54
C ILE A 47 -19.52 11.98 0.29
N VAL A 48 -18.54 12.86 0.11
CA VAL A 48 -17.56 12.80 -0.99
C VAL A 48 -16.24 12.28 -0.42
N VAL A 49 -15.83 11.08 -0.80
CA VAL A 49 -14.55 10.51 -0.36
C VAL A 49 -13.56 10.54 -1.51
N ASP A 50 -12.51 11.34 -1.37
CA ASP A 50 -11.36 11.33 -2.28
C ASP A 50 -10.43 10.19 -1.89
N THR A 51 -10.15 9.28 -2.82
CA THR A 51 -9.39 8.05 -2.58
C THR A 51 -8.34 7.82 -3.65
N VAL A 52 -7.35 6.99 -3.32
CA VAL A 52 -6.57 6.25 -4.31
C VAL A 52 -7.05 4.80 -4.30
N ALA A 53 -7.27 4.24 -5.49
CA ALA A 53 -7.95 2.96 -5.66
C ALA A 53 -7.14 1.91 -6.45
N PRO A 54 -5.99 1.40 -5.97
CA PRO A 54 -5.24 0.40 -6.72
C PRO A 54 -6.04 -0.89 -6.95
N VAL A 55 -5.77 -1.55 -8.09
CA VAL A 55 -6.34 -2.87 -8.40
C VAL A 55 -5.41 -3.96 -7.88
N SER A 56 -5.95 -4.92 -7.15
CA SER A 56 -5.24 -6.06 -6.60
C SER A 56 -5.80 -7.37 -7.12
N GLU A 57 -4.91 -8.22 -7.62
CA GLU A 57 -5.20 -9.60 -8.02
C GLU A 57 -4.68 -10.61 -7.00
N CYS A 58 -4.22 -10.15 -5.82
CA CYS A 58 -3.60 -10.99 -4.79
C CYS A 58 -4.53 -12.13 -4.35
N PRO A 59 -4.16 -13.42 -4.55
CA PRO A 59 -5.01 -14.56 -4.20
C PRO A 59 -5.35 -14.62 -2.71
N VAL A 60 -4.40 -14.25 -1.84
CA VAL A 60 -4.62 -14.22 -0.38
C VAL A 60 -5.71 -13.20 -0.02
N LEU A 61 -5.70 -12.04 -0.67
CA LEU A 61 -6.72 -11.01 -0.46
C LEU A 61 -8.09 -11.49 -0.96
N LYS A 62 -8.16 -12.07 -2.18
CA LYS A 62 -9.42 -12.60 -2.73
C LYS A 62 -10.06 -13.64 -1.81
N LYS A 63 -9.26 -14.55 -1.25
CA LYS A 63 -9.72 -15.52 -0.23
C LYS A 63 -10.26 -14.83 1.02
N LYS A 64 -9.55 -13.82 1.54
CA LYS A 64 -9.96 -13.08 2.75
C LYS A 64 -11.25 -12.30 2.57
N ILE A 65 -11.51 -11.75 1.39
CA ILE A 65 -12.70 -10.92 1.13
C ILE A 65 -13.91 -11.71 0.61
N TRP A 66 -13.73 -12.97 0.23
CA TRP A 66 -14.77 -13.75 -0.43
C TRP A 66 -16.03 -13.87 0.43
N GLN A 67 -17.17 -13.60 -0.20
CA GLN A 67 -18.50 -13.77 0.36
C GLN A 67 -19.38 -14.46 -0.68
N ASP A 68 -20.33 -15.30 -0.24
CA ASP A 68 -21.22 -16.03 -1.14
C ASP A 68 -22.04 -15.11 -2.06
N HIS A 69 -22.27 -13.86 -1.65
CA HIS A 69 -22.94 -12.86 -2.47
C HIS A 69 -22.22 -12.56 -3.80
N PHE A 70 -20.90 -12.75 -3.88
CA PHE A 70 -20.13 -12.57 -5.12
C PHE A 70 -20.55 -13.55 -6.22
N LYS A 71 -21.17 -14.68 -5.86
CA LYS A 71 -21.77 -15.62 -6.84
C LYS A 71 -22.91 -14.96 -7.63
N TYR A 72 -23.68 -14.06 -7.02
CA TYR A 72 -24.74 -13.32 -7.73
C TYR A 72 -24.17 -12.34 -8.77
N GLN A 73 -22.89 -11.98 -8.65
CA GLN A 73 -22.18 -11.15 -9.63
C GLN A 73 -21.51 -11.98 -10.74
N GLY A 74 -21.68 -13.31 -10.72
CA GLY A 74 -21.16 -14.23 -11.73
C GLY A 74 -19.76 -14.76 -11.45
N PHE A 75 -19.22 -14.58 -10.24
CA PHE A 75 -17.95 -15.18 -9.84
C PHE A 75 -18.13 -16.61 -9.34
N THR A 76 -17.20 -17.48 -9.70
CA THR A 76 -17.23 -18.91 -9.37
C THR A 76 -16.63 -19.24 -8.00
N GLY A 77 -15.71 -18.41 -7.52
CA GLY A 77 -15.00 -18.62 -6.25
C GLY A 77 -13.96 -17.53 -5.97
N PRO A 78 -13.28 -17.60 -4.80
CA PRO A 78 -12.16 -16.70 -4.47
C PRO A 78 -11.00 -16.77 -5.47
N GLU A 79 -10.84 -17.91 -6.15
CA GLU A 79 -9.79 -18.11 -7.16
C GLU A 79 -10.23 -17.73 -8.58
N ASP A 80 -11.43 -17.15 -8.76
CA ASP A 80 -11.91 -16.77 -10.09
C ASP A 80 -10.95 -15.74 -10.73
N GLU A 81 -10.40 -16.07 -11.89
CA GLU A 81 -9.45 -15.22 -12.63
C GLU A 81 -10.06 -13.87 -13.01
N LYS A 82 -11.38 -13.80 -13.13
CA LYS A 82 -12.08 -12.56 -13.46
C LYS A 82 -12.28 -11.66 -12.24
N LEU A 83 -12.18 -12.19 -11.03
CA LEU A 83 -12.38 -11.43 -9.79
C LEU A 83 -11.12 -10.61 -9.50
N VAL A 84 -11.28 -9.30 -9.36
CA VAL A 84 -10.23 -8.40 -8.85
C VAL A 84 -10.77 -7.52 -7.74
N VAL A 85 -9.86 -7.05 -6.88
CA VAL A 85 -10.19 -6.23 -5.72
C VAL A 85 -9.72 -4.81 -5.96
N LEU A 86 -10.61 -3.84 -5.81
CA LEU A 86 -10.27 -2.42 -5.73
C LEU A 86 -10.10 -2.10 -4.25
N LEU A 87 -8.92 -1.67 -3.84
CA LEU A 87 -8.65 -1.20 -2.48
C LEU A 87 -8.78 0.31 -2.46
N PHE A 88 -9.58 0.88 -1.56
CA PHE A 88 -9.81 2.33 -1.50
C PHE A 88 -9.12 2.89 -0.28
N THR A 89 -8.12 3.75 -0.50
CA THR A 89 -7.44 4.47 0.58
C THR A 89 -7.92 5.93 0.60
N PRO A 90 -8.75 6.34 1.58
CA PRO A 90 -9.21 7.73 1.70
C PRO A 90 -8.07 8.71 1.97
N ARG A 91 -8.13 9.87 1.33
CA ARG A 91 -7.24 11.03 1.56
C ARG A 91 -7.98 12.18 2.23
N ARG A 92 -9.20 12.44 1.79
CA ARG A 92 -10.10 13.42 2.38
C ARG A 92 -11.55 12.98 2.21
N ILE A 93 -12.36 13.32 3.19
CA ILE A 93 -13.80 13.11 3.21
C ILE A 93 -14.43 14.49 3.34
N ILE A 94 -15.35 14.81 2.44
CA ILE A 94 -16.13 16.05 2.47
C ILE A 94 -17.56 15.65 2.82
N LEU A 95 -18.04 16.13 3.96
CA LEU A 95 -19.40 15.95 4.44
C LEU A 95 -20.20 17.17 4.03
N HIS A 96 -21.15 16.97 3.12
CA HIS A 96 -22.15 17.96 2.74
C HIS A 96 -23.45 17.56 3.43
N THR A 97 -23.87 18.31 4.43
CA THR A 97 -25.18 18.09 5.05
C THR A 97 -26.07 19.30 4.79
N MET A 98 -27.39 19.10 4.76
CA MET A 98 -28.32 20.21 4.56
C MET A 98 -28.31 21.22 5.71
N ASN A 99 -27.96 20.75 6.91
CA ASN A 99 -28.12 21.50 8.16
C ASN A 99 -26.80 22.09 8.71
N ALA A 100 -25.67 21.87 8.03
CA ALA A 100 -24.38 22.41 8.44
C ALA A 100 -23.53 22.85 7.23
N ALA A 101 -22.56 23.72 7.48
CA ALA A 101 -21.57 24.05 6.48
C ALA A 101 -20.74 22.80 6.11
N PRO A 102 -20.30 22.64 4.84
CA PRO A 102 -19.47 21.53 4.42
C PRO A 102 -18.26 21.34 5.34
N GLN A 103 -18.10 20.12 5.86
CA GLN A 103 -16.96 19.76 6.71
C GLN A 103 -15.97 18.93 5.90
N MET A 104 -14.69 19.30 5.94
CA MET A 104 -13.62 18.49 5.37
C MET A 104 -12.86 17.78 6.48
N LEU A 105 -12.85 16.46 6.41
CA LEU A 105 -11.99 15.60 7.20
C LEU A 105 -10.81 15.19 6.33
N VAL A 106 -9.60 15.48 6.75
CA VAL A 106 -8.39 15.00 6.08
C VAL A 106 -8.01 13.69 6.75
N ALA A 107 -7.96 12.61 5.98
CA ALA A 107 -7.44 11.36 6.48
C ALA A 107 -5.93 11.54 6.65
N GLU A 108 -5.40 11.13 7.79
CA GLU A 108 -3.95 10.94 7.88
C GLU A 108 -3.56 9.93 6.79
N THR A 109 -2.57 10.27 5.97
CA THR A 109 -2.06 9.30 5.00
C THR A 109 -1.64 8.05 5.77
N VAL A 110 -2.19 6.89 5.38
CA VAL A 110 -1.80 5.58 5.93
C VAL A 110 -0.28 5.55 6.02
N GLN A 111 0.26 5.18 7.20
CA GLN A 111 1.70 5.31 7.50
C GLN A 111 2.56 4.73 6.37
N PHE A 112 2.17 3.57 5.84
CA PHE A 112 2.79 2.95 4.65
C PHE A 112 2.93 3.87 3.43
N ASN A 113 1.93 4.70 3.13
CA ASN A 113 2.00 5.64 2.01
C ASN A 113 2.94 6.82 2.31
N LYS A 114 3.04 7.27 3.57
CA LYS A 114 4.04 8.26 3.99
C LYS A 114 5.44 7.67 3.83
N ASP A 115 5.62 6.45 4.32
CA ASP A 115 6.87 5.71 4.28
C ASP A 115 7.36 5.49 2.84
N MET A 116 6.46 5.11 1.93
CA MET A 116 6.76 4.98 0.50
C MET A 116 7.16 6.32 -0.15
N GLN A 117 6.54 7.43 0.24
CA GLN A 117 6.92 8.76 -0.26
C GLN A 117 8.28 9.19 0.27
N ILE A 118 8.56 8.94 1.55
CA ILE A 118 9.85 9.22 2.19
C ILE A 118 10.95 8.42 1.48
N LEU A 119 10.75 7.11 1.28
CA LEU A 119 11.71 6.26 0.55
C LEU A 119 11.91 6.72 -0.91
N ASN A 120 10.86 7.18 -1.58
CA ASN A 120 10.98 7.72 -2.95
C ASN A 120 11.80 9.02 -3.00
N ASN A 121 11.65 9.89 -1.98
CA ASN A 121 12.42 11.12 -1.89
C ASN A 121 13.89 10.81 -1.65
N HIS A 122 14.21 9.95 -0.68
CA HIS A 122 15.58 9.52 -0.42
C HIS A 122 16.20 8.79 -1.61
N HIS A 123 15.42 7.99 -2.36
CA HIS A 123 15.88 7.39 -3.61
C HIS A 123 16.33 8.47 -4.62
N LYS A 124 15.52 9.51 -4.83
CA LYS A 124 15.83 10.61 -5.76
C LYS A 124 17.04 11.43 -5.29
N GLN A 125 17.17 11.64 -3.99
CA GLN A 125 18.27 12.38 -3.37
C GLN A 125 19.55 11.55 -3.25
N LYS A 126 19.45 10.21 -3.37
CA LYS A 126 20.52 9.23 -3.18
C LYS A 126 21.10 9.26 -1.76
N ASP A 127 20.24 9.46 -0.77
CA ASP A 127 20.66 9.50 0.63
C ASP A 127 21.06 8.12 1.13
N MET A 128 22.03 8.08 2.05
CA MET A 128 22.38 6.86 2.78
C MET A 128 21.38 6.61 3.89
N LEU A 129 20.91 5.38 4.00
CA LEU A 129 19.96 4.97 5.02
C LEU A 129 20.64 4.06 6.05
N LEU A 130 20.12 4.06 7.27
CA LEU A 130 20.51 3.12 8.32
C LEU A 130 19.48 2.00 8.36
N LEU A 131 19.94 0.75 8.27
CA LEU A 131 19.11 -0.44 8.47
C LEU A 131 19.41 -1.02 9.84
N THR A 132 18.39 -1.19 10.68
CA THR A 132 18.49 -1.90 11.94
C THR A 132 17.87 -3.28 11.83
N THR A 133 18.66 -4.30 12.16
CA THR A 133 18.30 -5.72 12.19
C THR A 133 18.53 -6.29 13.58
N VAL A 134 17.95 -7.45 13.88
CA VAL A 134 18.10 -8.12 15.18
C VAL A 134 18.80 -9.47 14.99
N ASP A 135 19.76 -9.78 15.86
CA ASP A 135 20.47 -11.07 15.83
C ASP A 135 19.73 -12.20 16.59
N GLU A 136 20.39 -13.35 16.66
CA GLU A 136 19.88 -14.56 17.30
C GLU A 136 19.71 -14.45 18.83
N ASP A 137 20.44 -13.54 19.46
CA ASP A 137 20.37 -13.25 20.88
C ASP A 137 19.37 -12.11 21.20
N GLY A 138 18.69 -11.57 20.17
CA GLY A 138 17.75 -10.47 20.32
C GLY A 138 18.42 -9.09 20.39
N VAL A 139 19.70 -8.99 20.06
CA VAL A 139 20.45 -7.72 20.07
C VAL A 139 20.24 -6.99 18.75
N ALA A 140 19.88 -5.70 18.83
CA ALA A 140 19.71 -4.85 17.66
C ALA A 140 21.06 -4.32 17.13
N HIS A 141 21.25 -4.38 15.82
CA HIS A 141 22.45 -3.92 15.10
C HIS A 141 22.07 -2.92 14.02
N SER A 142 22.71 -1.76 14.02
CA SER A 142 22.53 -0.74 12.97
C SER A 142 23.62 -0.83 11.91
N HIS A 143 23.21 -0.86 10.65
CA HIS A 143 24.06 -1.01 9.47
C HIS A 143 23.88 0.19 8.56
N ILE A 144 24.97 0.83 8.14
CA ILE A 144 24.92 1.82 7.07
C ILE A 144 24.67 1.07 5.75
N MET A 145 23.60 1.45 5.06
CA MET A 145 23.25 0.93 3.74
C MET A 145 23.64 1.93 2.65
N MET A 146 23.89 1.41 1.44
CA MET A 146 23.88 2.27 0.25
C MET A 146 22.47 2.82 0.01
N GLY A 147 22.36 3.79 -0.90
CA GLY A 147 21.09 4.41 -1.24
C GLY A 147 20.01 3.41 -1.61
N VAL A 148 18.76 3.76 -1.32
CA VAL A 148 17.59 2.99 -1.73
C VAL A 148 17.30 3.23 -3.22
N PHE A 149 16.97 2.15 -3.91
CA PHE A 149 16.61 2.14 -5.33
C PHE A 149 15.15 1.75 -5.50
N TYR A 150 14.51 2.22 -6.57
CA TYR A 150 13.15 1.84 -6.91
C TYR A 150 13.10 1.21 -8.31
N ASN A 151 12.43 0.07 -8.41
CA ASN A 151 12.08 -0.57 -9.67
C ASN A 151 10.57 -0.87 -9.67
N PRO A 152 9.82 -0.63 -10.77
CA PRO A 152 8.37 -0.86 -10.80
C PRO A 152 7.93 -2.31 -10.51
N ILE A 153 8.79 -3.29 -10.78
CA ILE A 153 8.53 -4.72 -10.56
C ILE A 153 8.97 -5.15 -9.16
N LEU A 154 10.16 -4.70 -8.71
CA LEU A 154 10.75 -5.14 -7.44
C LEU A 154 10.34 -4.28 -6.24
N GLY A 155 9.82 -3.07 -6.47
CA GLY A 155 9.62 -2.07 -5.43
C GLY A 155 10.92 -1.40 -5.00
N PHE A 156 10.99 -1.01 -3.72
CA PHE A 156 12.21 -0.45 -3.13
C PHE A 156 13.19 -1.57 -2.75
N TRP A 157 14.45 -1.39 -3.12
CA TRP A 157 15.50 -2.37 -2.85
C TRP A 157 16.83 -1.69 -2.53
N MET A 158 17.73 -2.45 -1.90
CA MET A 158 19.10 -2.05 -1.58
C MET A 158 20.03 -3.20 -1.95
N SER A 159 21.22 -2.90 -2.46
CA SER A 159 22.23 -3.93 -2.69
C SER A 159 23.10 -4.13 -1.45
N CYS A 160 23.50 -5.37 -1.23
CA CYS A 160 24.47 -5.74 -0.21
C CYS A 160 25.22 -7.01 -0.60
N THR A 161 26.30 -7.32 0.14
CA THR A 161 27.05 -8.56 -0.04
C THR A 161 26.23 -9.75 0.45
N ALA A 162 26.08 -10.75 -0.42
CA ALA A 162 25.46 -12.03 -0.06
C ALA A 162 26.21 -12.69 1.12
N GLY A 163 25.47 -13.22 2.09
CA GLY A 163 26.03 -13.85 3.29
C GLY A 163 26.62 -12.87 4.32
N SER A 164 26.38 -11.57 4.18
CA SER A 164 26.75 -10.61 5.24
C SER A 164 25.90 -10.80 6.50
N ILE A 165 26.38 -10.29 7.63
CA ILE A 165 25.69 -10.40 8.94
C ILE A 165 24.22 -9.95 8.83
N LYS A 166 23.98 -8.78 8.21
CA LYS A 166 22.62 -8.27 8.00
C LYS A 166 21.74 -9.19 7.15
N THR A 167 22.27 -9.85 6.11
CA THR A 167 21.45 -10.78 5.31
C THR A 167 21.09 -12.02 6.10
N VAL A 168 22.02 -12.55 6.90
CA VAL A 168 21.76 -13.69 7.80
C VAL A 168 20.72 -13.32 8.87
N GLN A 169 20.80 -12.11 9.41
CA GLN A 169 19.82 -11.59 10.37
C GLN A 169 18.44 -11.44 9.74
N LEU A 170 18.36 -10.85 8.53
CA LEU A 170 17.10 -10.67 7.77
C LEU A 170 16.44 -12.00 7.39
N GLU A 171 17.21 -13.02 7.03
CA GLU A 171 16.69 -14.36 6.73
C GLU A 171 15.99 -15.02 7.93
N ARG A 172 16.40 -14.65 9.15
CA ARG A 172 15.81 -15.17 10.40
C ARG A 172 14.71 -14.28 10.94
N ASN A 173 14.88 -12.97 10.84
CA ASN A 173 13.92 -11.97 11.25
C ASN A 173 13.81 -10.87 10.18
N PRO A 174 12.79 -10.93 9.31
CA PRO A 174 12.62 -9.94 8.26
C PRO A 174 12.18 -8.58 8.79
N HIS A 175 11.60 -8.51 10.00
CA HIS A 175 11.10 -7.26 10.58
C HIS A 175 12.26 -6.33 10.92
N SER A 176 12.31 -5.21 10.22
CA SER A 176 13.44 -4.29 10.24
C SER A 176 13.00 -2.84 10.30
N ILE A 177 13.90 -2.00 10.81
CA ILE A 177 13.69 -0.55 10.87
C ILE A 177 14.70 0.11 9.94
N ILE A 178 14.21 0.96 9.04
CA ILE A 178 15.01 1.88 8.26
C ILE A 178 14.92 3.25 8.91
N THR A 179 16.07 3.86 9.16
CA THR A 179 16.17 5.23 9.68
C THR A 179 16.85 6.13 8.67
N SER A 180 16.29 7.31 8.49
CA SER A 180 16.83 8.36 7.61
C SER A 180 16.84 9.71 8.30
N TYR A 181 17.64 10.63 7.77
CA TYR A 181 17.74 12.00 8.26
C TYR A 181 17.82 12.98 7.09
N GLU A 182 16.93 13.97 7.07
CA GLU A 182 16.95 15.05 6.08
C GLU A 182 17.72 16.26 6.62
N ASN A 183 18.93 16.47 6.11
CA ASN A 183 19.84 17.52 6.61
C ASN A 183 19.29 18.94 6.46
N SER A 184 18.43 19.20 5.47
CA SER A 184 17.90 20.53 5.16
C SER A 184 16.82 20.98 6.14
N THR A 185 16.01 20.04 6.63
CA THR A 185 14.90 20.31 7.56
C THR A 185 15.23 19.93 9.00
N GLY A 186 16.17 19.00 9.19
CA GLY A 186 16.50 18.42 10.48
C GLY A 186 15.58 17.27 10.90
N ASP A 187 14.74 16.77 9.98
CA ASP A 187 13.79 15.71 10.27
C ASP A 187 14.45 14.34 10.29
N SER A 188 14.06 13.50 11.25
CA SER A 188 14.41 12.09 11.30
C SER A 188 13.19 11.23 10.97
N PHE A 189 13.37 10.25 10.09
CA PHE A 189 12.32 9.32 9.68
C PHE A 189 12.64 7.91 10.18
N ILE A 190 11.64 7.24 10.74
CA ILE A 190 11.71 5.84 11.16
C ILE A 190 10.65 5.10 10.37
N ILE A 191 11.09 4.03 9.71
CA ILE A 191 10.27 3.31 8.75
C ILE A 191 10.37 1.81 9.08
N GLU A 192 9.25 1.19 9.46
CA GLU A 192 9.17 -0.23 9.80
C GLU A 192 8.73 -1.07 8.59
N TYR A 193 9.53 -2.08 8.21
CA TYR A 193 9.28 -2.94 7.05
C TYR A 193 9.71 -4.38 7.30
N ASP A 194 9.01 -5.32 6.65
CA ASP A 194 9.53 -6.67 6.43
C ASP A 194 10.44 -6.68 5.20
N ILE A 195 11.73 -6.95 5.41
CA ILE A 195 12.76 -6.96 4.36
C ILE A 195 13.19 -8.40 4.09
N SER A 196 13.19 -8.80 2.82
CA SER A 196 13.72 -10.08 2.38
C SER A 196 15.07 -9.91 1.68
N ALA A 197 16.05 -10.71 2.09
CA ALA A 197 17.30 -10.84 1.35
C ALA A 197 17.09 -11.81 0.17
N SER A 198 17.59 -11.44 -1.02
CA SER A 198 17.53 -12.31 -2.20
C SER A 198 18.82 -12.23 -3.02
N SER A 199 19.26 -13.40 -3.48
CA SER A 199 20.36 -13.56 -4.45
C SER A 199 19.86 -14.11 -5.78
N ASP A 200 18.56 -14.06 -6.04
CA ASP A 200 17.97 -14.55 -7.29
C ASP A 200 18.50 -13.74 -8.48
N LYS A 201 19.08 -14.45 -9.46
CA LYS A 201 19.63 -13.84 -10.67
C LYS A 201 18.58 -13.08 -11.48
N LEU A 202 17.31 -13.49 -11.44
CA LEU A 202 16.23 -12.78 -12.13
C LEU A 202 15.97 -11.41 -11.49
N ILE A 203 16.02 -11.34 -10.15
CA ILE A 203 15.93 -10.08 -9.41
C ILE A 203 17.16 -9.22 -9.69
N LEU A 204 18.36 -9.79 -9.60
CA LEU A 204 19.61 -9.06 -9.84
C LEU A 204 19.77 -8.57 -11.30
N ASN A 205 19.16 -9.24 -12.27
CA ASN A 205 19.18 -8.82 -13.67
C ASN A 205 18.06 -7.80 -14.01
N SER A 206 17.13 -7.57 -13.09
CA SER A 206 16.06 -6.57 -13.25
C SER A 206 16.33 -5.27 -12.50
N THR A 207 17.40 -5.20 -11.72
CA THR A 207 17.93 -4.00 -11.06
C THR A 207 18.93 -3.24 -11.94
#